data_AF-K1REW2-F1
#
_entry.id   AF-K1REW2-F1
#
_cell.length_a   1.000
_cell.length_b   1.000
_cell.length_c   1.000
_cell.angle_alpha   90.00
_cell.angle_beta   90.00
_cell.angle_gamma   90.00
#
_symmetry.space_group_name_H-M   'P 1'
#
loop_
_entity.id
_entity.type
_entity.pdbx_description
1 polymer ?
#
loop_
_entity_poly.entity_id
_entity_poly.type
_entity_poly.pdbx_seq_one_letter_code
_entity_poly.pdbx_strand_id
1 'polypeptide(L)' 'MIQQESRLKVADNTGAKELLCIRVLGGSTRRYASIGDVIVATVKDATPGGVVKKGDVVKAVVVR' A
#
# COMPACT_ATOMS: atom_id res chain seq x y z
N MET A 1 8.51 8.44 5.39
CA MET A 1 8.01 7.82 6.63
C MET A 1 6.53 7.54 6.43
N ILE A 2 6.13 6.28 6.56
CA ILE A 2 4.75 5.81 6.34
C ILE A 2 4.31 5.04 7.58
N GLN A 3 3.08 5.25 8.03
CA GLN A 3 2.50 4.56 9.18
C GLN A 3 1.15 3.95 8.80
N GLN A 4 0.52 3.23 9.74
CA GLN A 4 -0.86 2.80 9.57
C GLN A 4 -1.77 4.00 9.23
N GLU A 5 -2.77 3.75 8.40
CA GLU A 5 -3.73 4.74 7.87
C GLU A 5 -3.14 5.80 6.94
N SER A 6 -1.86 5.71 6.56
CA SER A 6 -1.28 6.60 5.55
C SER A 6 -1.88 6.31 4.16
N ARG A 7 -2.26 7.36 3.43
CA ARG A 7 -2.67 7.30 2.02
C ARG A 7 -1.46 7.41 1.11
N LEU A 8 -1.37 6.50 0.14
CA LEU A 8 -0.23 6.37 -0.76
C LEU A 8 -0.70 6.33 -2.20
N LYS A 9 0.03 7.02 -3.08
CA LYS A 9 -0.13 6.87 -4.53
C LYS A 9 0.61 5.61 -4.98
N VAL A 10 0.02 4.92 -5.94
CA VAL A 10 0.61 3.72 -6.53
C VAL A 10 1.42 4.09 -7.76
N ALA A 11 2.59 3.50 -7.90
CA ALA A 11 3.49 3.63 -9.03
C ALA A 11 3.70 2.26 -9.69
N ASP A 12 2.62 1.69 -10.25
CA ASP A 12 2.63 0.40 -10.95
C ASP A 12 1.63 0.40 -12.12
N ASN A 13 1.52 -0.74 -12.81
CA ASN A 13 0.57 -0.99 -13.90
C ASN A 13 -0.56 -1.96 -13.52
N THR A 14 -0.80 -2.23 -12.23
CA THR A 14 -1.87 -3.15 -11.78
C THR A 14 -3.26 -2.52 -11.90
N GLY A 15 -3.31 -1.18 -12.00
CA GLY A 15 -4.53 -0.39 -12.05
C GLY A 15 -4.94 0.18 -10.69
N ALA A 16 -4.23 -0.11 -9.59
CA ALA A 16 -4.43 0.63 -8.35
C ALA A 16 -3.95 2.09 -8.50
N LYS A 17 -4.68 3.03 -7.90
CA LYS A 17 -4.34 4.45 -7.88
C LYS A 17 -3.97 4.93 -6.50
N GLU A 18 -4.73 4.48 -5.50
CA GLU A 18 -4.56 4.89 -4.12
C GLU A 18 -4.65 3.69 -3.18
N LEU A 19 -3.72 3.64 -2.22
CA LEU A 19 -3.67 2.65 -1.15
C LEU A 19 -3.82 3.32 0.21
N LEU A 20 -4.42 2.61 1.17
CA LEU A 20 -4.34 2.92 2.60
C LEU A 20 -3.47 1.86 3.27
N CYS A 21 -2.39 2.26 3.92
CA CYS A 21 -1.55 1.35 4.71
C CYS A 21 -2.33 0.79 5.91
N ILE A 22 -2.44 -0.54 5.99
CA ILE A 22 -3.06 -1.25 7.13
C ILE A 22 -1.99 -1.61 8.15
N ARG A 23 -0.82 -2.07 7.70
CA ARG A 23 0.24 -2.56 8.59
C ARG A 23 1.62 -2.43 7.97
N VAL A 24 2.59 -1.99 8.78
CA VAL A 24 4.01 -2.04 8.45
C VAL A 24 4.57 -3.40 8.86
N LEU A 25 5.26 -4.11 7.96
CA LEU A 25 5.87 -5.40 8.25
C LEU A 25 7.31 -5.25 8.80
N GLY A 26 7.76 -6.24 9.58
CA GLY A 26 9.12 -6.28 10.13
C GLY A 26 9.21 -6.23 11.66
N GLY A 27 8.15 -6.60 12.39
CA GLY A 27 8.19 -6.76 13.84
C GLY A 27 6.89 -6.33 14.55
N SER A 28 6.74 -6.68 15.82
CA SER A 28 5.58 -6.30 16.64
C SER A 28 5.59 -4.84 17.08
N THR A 29 6.77 -4.24 17.23
CA THR A 29 6.95 -2.85 17.71
C THR A 29 7.17 -1.85 16.58
N ARG A 30 7.21 -2.30 15.32
CA ARG A 30 7.54 -1.44 14.18
C ARG A 30 6.39 -0.49 13.86
N ARG A 31 6.65 0.81 13.95
CA ARG A 31 5.64 1.88 13.75
C ARG A 31 5.68 2.50 12.36
N TYR A 32 6.86 2.54 11.73
CA TYR A 32 7.08 3.28 10.50
C TYR A 32 7.77 2.44 9.43
N ALA A 33 7.37 2.68 8.18
CA ALA A 33 8.01 2.21 6.96
C ALA A 33 8.79 3.35 6.27
N SER A 34 9.88 2.96 5.65
CA SER A 34 10.80 3.74 4.83
C SER A 34 10.94 3.09 3.44
N ILE A 35 11.74 3.70 2.55
CA ILE A 35 11.94 3.15 1.20
C ILE A 35 12.49 1.73 1.28
N GLY A 36 11.93 0.81 0.48
CA GLY A 36 12.27 -0.61 0.47
C GLY A 36 11.50 -1.47 1.47
N ASP A 37 10.78 -0.87 2.42
CA ASP A 37 9.96 -1.64 3.37
C ASP A 37 8.68 -2.17 2.73
N VAL A 38 8.26 -3.35 3.18
CA VAL A 38 7.00 -3.96 2.79
C VAL A 38 5.89 -3.55 3.75
N ILE A 39 4.76 -3.14 3.19
CA ILE A 39 3.52 -2.84 3.92
C ILE A 39 2.38 -3.72 3.42
N VAL A 40 1.39 -3.94 4.26
CA VAL A 40 0.07 -4.45 3.88
C VAL A 40 -0.86 -3.25 3.73
N ALA A 41 -1.59 -3.16 2.63
CA ALA A 41 -2.45 -2.03 2.32
C ALA A 41 -3.76 -2.47 1.66
N THR A 42 -4.80 -1.65 1.77
CA THR A 42 -6.06 -1.85 1.02
C THR A 42 -6.16 -0.85 -0.13
N VAL A 43 -6.66 -1.32 -1.27
CA VAL A 43 -6.92 -0.50 -2.45
C VAL A 43 -8.13 0.38 -2.20
N LYS A 44 -7.94 1.70 -2.27
CA LYS A 44 -9.00 2.69 -2.05
C LYS A 44 -9.55 3.26 -3.34
N ASP A 45 -8.72 3.33 -4.37
CA ASP A 45 -9.12 3.66 -5.74
C ASP A 45 -8.38 2.79 -6.75
N ALA A 46 -9.10 2.37 -7.78
CA ALA A 46 -8.60 1.51 -8.85
C ALA A 46 -9.24 1.87 -10.20
N THR A 47 -8.50 1.72 -11.28
CA THR A 47 -9.02 1.84 -12.64
C THR A 47 -9.95 0.69 -12.99
N PRO A 48 -11.04 0.93 -13.76
CA PRO A 48 -11.82 -0.14 -14.36
C PRO A 48 -10.95 -1.08 -15.20
N GLY A 49 -11.19 -2.39 -15.13
CA GLY A 49 -10.43 -3.40 -15.89
C GLY A 49 -9.02 -3.67 -15.38
N GLY A 50 -8.58 -3.03 -14.29
CA GLY A 50 -7.32 -3.36 -13.62
C GLY A 50 -7.32 -4.77 -13.01
N VAL A 51 -6.12 -5.28 -12.73
CA VAL A 51 -5.92 -6.61 -12.11
C VAL A 51 -6.43 -6.62 -10.67
N VAL A 52 -6.34 -5.47 -9.99
CA VAL A 52 -6.79 -5.27 -8.62
C VAL A 52 -8.05 -4.40 -8.56
N LYS A 53 -8.91 -4.68 -7.58
CA LYS A 53 -10.19 -3.99 -7.37
C LYS A 53 -10.15 -3.16 -6.10
N LYS A 54 -11.03 -2.16 -6.03
CA LYS A 54 -11.26 -1.39 -4.80
C LYS A 54 -11.67 -2.34 -3.67
N GLY A 55 -11.02 -2.22 -2.52
CA GLY A 55 -11.23 -3.06 -1.35
C GLY A 55 -10.20 -4.18 -1.19
N ASP A 56 -9.51 -4.57 -2.26
CA ASP A 56 -8.51 -5.65 -2.21
C ASP A 56 -7.40 -5.32 -1.22
N VAL A 57 -6.94 -6.34 -0.49
CA VAL A 57 -5.81 -6.24 0.44
C VAL A 57 -4.57 -6.80 -0.25
N VAL A 58 -3.56 -5.95 -0.39
CA VAL A 58 -2.32 -6.24 -1.13
C VAL A 58 -1.09 -5.98 -0.28
N LYS A 59 0.02 -6.61 -0.65
CA LYS A 59 1.35 -6.23 -0.14
C LYS A 59 1.99 -5.27 -1.14
N ALA A 60 2.63 -4.22 -0.64
CA ALA A 60 3.32 -3.23 -1.45
C ALA A 60 4.71 -2.93 -0.87
N VAL A 61 5.64 -2.54 -1.74
CA VAL A 61 6.96 -2.04 -1.36
C VAL A 61 6.93 -0.52 -1.43
N VAL A 62 7.45 0.16 -0.41
CA VAL A 62 7.53 1.62 -0.39
C VAL A 62 8.63 2.10 -1.33
N VAL A 63 8.26 2.92 -2.30
CA VAL A 63 9.15 3.63 -3.23
C VAL A 63 8.78 5.13 -3.25
N ARG A 64 9.61 5.98 -3.88
CA ARG A 64 9.36 7.42 -4.02
C ARG A 64 9.48 7.83 -5.49
#